data_AF-A0A831LVQ3-F1
#
_entry.id   AF-A0A831LVQ3-F1
#
_cell.length_a   1.000
_cell.length_b   1.000
_cell.length_c   1.000
_cell.angle_alpha   90.00
_cell.angle_beta   90.00
_cell.angle_gamma   90.00
#
_symmetry.space_group_name_H-M   'P 1'
#
loop_
_entity.id
_entity.type
_entity.pdbx_description
1 polymer ?
#
loop_
_entity_poly.entity_id
_entity_poly.type
_entity_poly.pdbx_seq_one_letter_code
_entity_poly.pdbx_strand_id
1 'polypeptide(L)' 'MTITFNPDGSASALYTDAFPLRALGTLTVRRASWIDFNEHTQQWEVRLSPHADDPVFTHPSREECIRWEHLHLDA' A
#
# COMPACT_ATOMS: atom_id res chain seq x y z
N MET A 1 1.84 18.42 16.22
CA MET A 1 0.92 17.29 16.41
C MET A 1 1.16 16.33 15.27
N THR A 2 1.54 15.08 15.57
CA THR A 2 1.89 14.09 14.54
C THR A 2 0.90 12.94 14.62
N ILE A 3 0.22 12.68 13.51
CA ILE A 3 -0.64 11.51 13.32
C ILE A 3 0.11 10.62 12.33
N THR A 4 0.38 9.39 12.73
CA THR A 4 1.01 8.38 11.90
C THR A 4 -0.07 7.46 11.37
N PHE A 5 -0.17 7.33 10.06
CA PHE A 5 -1.01 6.31 9.42
C PHE A 5 -0.13 5.09 9.13
N ASN A 6 -0.54 3.95 9.65
CA ASN A 6 0.13 2.68 9.47
C ASN A 6 -0.32 2.02 8.16
N PRO A 7 0.52 1.16 7.54
CA PRO A 7 0.16 0.46 6.30
C PRO A 7 -1.07 -0.44 6.40
N ASP A 8 -1.48 -0.84 7.61
CA ASP A 8 -2.71 -1.60 7.87
C ASP A 8 -3.99 -0.72 7.89
N GLY A 9 -3.84 0.59 7.63
CA GLY A 9 -4.92 1.57 7.66
C GLY A 9 -5.27 2.11 9.04
N SER A 10 -4.56 1.68 10.10
CA SER A 10 -4.72 2.25 11.43
C SER A 10 -4.01 3.60 11.55
N ALA A 11 -4.50 4.46 12.45
CA ALA A 11 -3.87 5.74 12.76
C ALA A 11 -3.44 5.78 14.23
N SER A 12 -2.23 6.24 14.49
CA SER A 12 -1.67 6.42 15.84
C SER A 12 -1.28 7.88 16.06
N ALA A 13 -1.58 8.42 17.23
CA ALA A 13 -1.21 9.77 17.62
C ALA A 13 -0.78 9.79 19.09
N LEU A 14 0.22 10.63 19.40
CA LEU A 14 0.74 10.76 20.76
C LEU A 14 -0.02 11.88 21.49
N TYR A 15 -1.29 11.63 21.84
CA TYR A 15 -2.03 12.49 22.77
C TYR A 15 -3.26 11.80 23.41
N THR A 16 -3.60 12.23 24.63
CA THR A 16 -4.62 11.67 25.53
C THR A 16 -6.02 12.30 25.40
N ASP A 17 -6.21 13.31 24.55
CA ASP A 17 -7.52 13.93 24.28
C ASP A 17 -8.10 13.49 22.93
N ALA A 18 -9.43 13.39 22.88
CA ALA A 18 -10.18 13.01 21.70
C ALA A 18 -9.96 14.04 20.56
N PHE A 19 -9.16 13.66 19.55
CA PHE A 19 -9.00 14.48 18.35
C PHE A 19 -10.23 14.30 17.43
N PRO A 20 -10.90 15.38 17.01
CA PRO A 20 -12.01 15.26 16.08
C PRO A 20 -11.48 14.82 14.71
N LEU A 21 -11.60 13.54 14.36
CA LEU A 21 -11.18 13.00 13.05
C LEU A 21 -11.77 13.76 11.86
N ARG A 22 -12.94 14.38 12.05
CA ARG A 22 -13.59 15.27 11.07
C ARG A 22 -12.78 16.53 10.75
N ALA A 23 -11.87 16.96 11.63
CA ALA A 23 -10.95 18.07 11.38
C ALA A 23 -9.79 17.69 10.44
N LEU A 24 -9.58 16.39 10.16
CA LEU A 24 -8.61 15.94 9.14
C LEU A 24 -9.09 16.24 7.71
N GLY A 25 -10.35 16.62 7.53
CA GLY A 25 -10.96 16.82 6.22
C GLY A 25 -11.19 15.51 5.48
N THR A 26 -11.12 15.54 4.15
CA THR A 26 -11.35 14.37 3.30
C THR A 26 -10.04 13.64 3.03
N LEU A 27 -9.91 12.42 3.55
CA LEU A 27 -8.80 11.53 3.23
C LEU A 27 -9.08 10.80 1.91
N THR A 28 -8.20 10.94 0.92
CA THR A 28 -8.25 10.14 -0.30
C THR A 28 -7.28 8.98 -0.16
N VAL A 29 -7.81 7.80 0.18
CA VAL A 29 -7.03 6.56 0.21
C VAL A 29 -7.18 5.88 -1.14
N ARG A 30 -6.05 5.59 -1.80
CA ARG A 30 -6.03 4.68 -2.95
C ARG A 30 -5.04 3.56 -2.69
N ARG A 31 -5.32 2.40 -3.28
CA ARG A 31 -4.36 1.31 -3.33
C ARG A 31 -3.14 1.73 -4.15
N ALA A 32 -1.94 1.40 -3.68
CA ALA A 32 -0.69 1.68 -4.38
C ALA A 32 -0.51 0.73 -5.57
N SER A 33 -0.61 -0.58 -5.34
CA SER A 33 -0.60 -1.59 -6.40
C SER A 33 -1.40 -2.85 -6.04
N TRP A 34 -1.51 -3.76 -7.01
CA TRP A 34 -2.04 -5.11 -6.86
C TRP A 34 -0.88 -6.09 -6.90
N ILE A 35 -0.78 -6.96 -5.89
CA ILE A 35 0.28 -7.97 -5.78
C ILE A 35 -0.41 -9.33 -5.72
N ASP A 36 -0.42 -10.03 -6.85
CA ASP A 36 -1.14 -11.28 -7.04
C ASP A 36 -0.18 -12.40 -7.46
N PHE A 37 -0.46 -13.64 -7.06
CA PHE A 37 0.36 -14.80 -7.44
C PHE A 37 -0.11 -15.35 -8.79
N ASN A 38 0.81 -15.46 -9.74
CA ASN A 38 0.56 -16.09 -11.04
C ASN A 38 0.97 -17.57 -10.98
N GLU A 39 -0.01 -18.46 -11.04
CA GLU A 39 0.20 -19.91 -10.98
C GLU A 39 0.97 -20.46 -12.18
N HIS A 40 0.92 -19.80 -13.34
CA HIS A 40 1.61 -20.25 -14.54
C HIS A 40 3.12 -19.95 -14.50
N THR A 41 3.48 -18.77 -14.01
CA THR A 41 4.88 -18.34 -13.91
C THR A 41 5.52 -18.66 -12.56
N GLN A 42 4.71 -19.04 -11.56
CA GLN A 42 5.11 -19.26 -10.18
C GLN A 42 5.81 -18.03 -9.58
N GLN A 43 5.29 -16.84 -9.90
CA GLN A 43 5.81 -15.56 -9.43
C GLN A 43 4.69 -14.70 -8.86
N TRP A 44 5.06 -13.83 -7.93
CA TRP A 44 4.22 -12.70 -7.54
C TRP A 44 4.40 -11.58 -8.56
N GLU A 45 3.28 -10.99 -8.95
CA GLU A 45 3.21 -9.95 -9.97
C GLU A 45 2.66 -8.67 -9.37
N VAL A 46 3.36 -7.56 -9.57
CA VAL A 46 2.94 -6.23 -9.16
C VAL A 46 2.29 -5.52 -10.35
N ARG A 47 1.06 -5.02 -10.19
CA ARG A 47 0.31 -4.29 -11.22
C ARG A 47 -0.23 -2.97 -10.67
N LEU A 48 -0.06 -1.88 -11.42
CA LEU A 48 -0.59 -0.56 -11.03
C LEU A 48 -2.10 -0.43 -11.27
N SER A 49 -2.66 -1.31 -12.09
CA SER A 49 -4.09 -1.42 -12.37
C SER A 49 -4.48 -2.90 -12.41
N PRO A 50 -5.66 -3.28 -11.90
CA PRO A 50 -6.11 -4.67 -11.95
C PRO A 50 -6.30 -5.20 -13.38
N HIS A 51 -6.41 -4.30 -14.36
CA HIS A 51 -6.57 -4.62 -15.78
C HIS A 51 -5.30 -4.36 -16.61
N ALA A 52 -4.16 -4.13 -15.97
CA ALA A 52 -2.90 -4.05 -16.71
C ALA A 52 -2.54 -5.43 -17.27
N ASP A 53 -2.24 -5.48 -18.57
CA ASP A 53 -1.82 -6.70 -19.25
C ASP A 53 -0.45 -7.18 -18.74
N ASP A 54 0.49 -6.26 -18.56
CA ASP A 54 1.85 -6.56 -18.11
C ASP A 54 2.10 -6.11 -16.66
N PRO A 55 2.72 -6.97 -15.83
CA PRO A 55 3.17 -6.56 -14.51
C PRO A 55 4.35 -5.61 -14.60
N VAL A 56 4.38 -4.62 -13.70
CA VAL A 56 5.49 -3.65 -13.60
C VAL A 56 6.70 -4.23 -12.88
N PHE A 57 6.50 -5.27 -12.08
CA PHE A 57 7.56 -6.00 -11.39
C PHE A 57 7.09 -7.44 -11.08
N THR A 58 8.00 -8.41 -11.14
CA THR A 58 7.71 -9.80 -10.76
C THR A 58 8.83 -10.39 -9.92
N HIS A 59 8.46 -11.22 -8.94
CA HIS A 59 9.44 -11.92 -8.10
C HIS A 59 8.84 -13.19 -7.46
N PRO A 60 9.60 -14.28 -7.26
CA PRO A 60 9.11 -15.48 -6.57
C PRO A 60 8.70 -15.27 -5.11
N SER A 61 9.26 -14.25 -4.44
CA SER A 61 8.93 -13.87 -3.06
C SER A 61 7.98 -12.66 -3.03
N ARG A 62 6.83 -12.83 -2.37
CA ARG A 62 5.86 -11.75 -2.13
C ARG A 62 6.47 -10.56 -1.39
N GLU A 63 7.33 -10.85 -0.44
CA GLU A 63 7.97 -9.83 0.41
C GLU A 63 8.83 -8.87 -0.43
N GLU A 64 9.51 -9.38 -1.45
CA GLU A 64 10.31 -8.54 -2.35
C GLU A 64 9.43 -7.67 -3.25
N CYS A 65 8.24 -8.15 -3.65
CA CYS A 65 7.25 -7.33 -4.36
C CYS A 65 6.70 -6.19 -3.49
N ILE A 66 6.46 -6.44 -2.19
CA ILE A 66 6.04 -5.41 -1.23
C ILE A 66 7.16 -4.41 -1.00
N ARG A 67 8.42 -4.89 -0.85
CA ARG A 67 9.57 -3.99 -0.73
C ARG A 67 9.73 -3.12 -1.97
N TRP A 68 9.54 -3.69 -3.16
CA TRP A 68 9.55 -2.93 -4.40
C TRP A 68 8.44 -1.87 -4.41
N GLU A 69 7.22 -2.21 -3.98
CA GLU A 69 6.10 -1.28 -3.84
C GLU A 69 6.49 -0.09 -2.97
N HIS A 70 7.00 -0.33 -1.76
CA HIS A 70 7.45 0.72 -0.84
C HIS A 70 8.56 1.59 -1.43
N LEU A 71 9.55 1.00 -2.12
CA LEU A 71 10.67 1.75 -2.69
C LEU A 71 10.27 2.66 -3.86
N HIS A 72 9.18 2.35 -4.58
CA HIS A 72 8.82 3.03 -5.82
C HIS A 72 7.52 3.83 -5.74
N LEU A 73 6.60 3.47 -4.83
CA LEU A 73 5.25 4.04 -4.76
C LEU A 73 4.95 4.79 -3.44
N ASP A 74 5.80 4.68 -2.42
CA ASP A 74 5.70 5.53 -1.23
C ASP A 74 6.25 6.94 -1.58
N ALA A 75 5.34 7.90 -1.72
CA ALA A 75 5.65 9.32 -1.96
C ALA A 75 5.40 10.17 -0.71
#